data_AF-A0A1V4LUT2-F1
#
_entry.id   AF-A0A1V4LUT2-F1
#
_cell.length_a   1.000
_cell.length_b   1.000
_cell.length_c   1.000
_cell.angle_alpha   90.00
_cell.angle_beta   90.00
_cell.angle_gamma   90.00
#
_symmetry.space_group_name_H-M   'P 1'
#
loop_
_entity.id
_entity.type
_entity.pdbx_description
1 polymer ?
#
loop_
_entity_poly.entity_id
_entity_poly.type
_entity_poly.pdbx_seq_one_letter_code
_entity_poly.pdbx_strand_id
1 'polypeptide(L)'
;MRLLGLMVFFPSFFWVSLVVASNDCNPNSPVTKDVLECASSAYKRVDKKLNEQYRILVSGSKFPNKDLLLEGERAWIKYRDAHCNNVYKSIYPGEEAGIEKVGCLVSLASSRFAELVYLETGAVGDGFYSSLSIMNRISTKTREEILSYIESLDQGSEESEYYKKNCELTLLAHAEEEMLCQARMKFQVVR
;
A
#
# COMPACT_ATOMS: atom_id res chain seq x y z
N MET A 1 -37.70 -5.55 -64.68
CA MET A 1 -37.70 -6.40 -63.47
C MET A 1 -36.55 -5.91 -62.59
N ARG A 2 -36.83 -5.08 -61.56
CA ARG A 2 -36.72 -5.42 -60.12
C ARG A 2 -35.39 -6.14 -59.82
N LEU A 3 -34.47 -5.56 -59.03
CA LEU A 3 -34.61 -5.50 -57.57
C LEU A 3 -33.75 -4.36 -56.97
N LEU A 4 -34.39 -3.51 -56.17
CA LEU A 4 -33.76 -2.60 -55.22
C LEU A 4 -33.25 -3.42 -54.03
N GLY A 5 -31.93 -3.39 -53.79
CA GLY A 5 -31.31 -3.98 -52.59
C GLY A 5 -31.44 -3.03 -51.41
N LEU A 6 -32.25 -3.39 -50.41
CA LEU A 6 -32.31 -2.73 -49.11
C LEU A 6 -31.06 -3.09 -48.30
N MET A 7 -30.12 -2.15 -48.14
CA MET A 7 -29.09 -2.25 -47.10
C MET A 7 -29.72 -1.92 -45.74
N VAL A 8 -29.94 -2.96 -44.94
CA VAL A 8 -30.34 -2.83 -43.54
C VAL A 8 -29.07 -2.57 -42.72
N PHE A 9 -28.89 -1.33 -42.27
CA PHE A 9 -27.87 -0.97 -41.29
C PHE A 9 -28.28 -1.54 -39.92
N PHE A 10 -27.61 -2.59 -39.47
CA PHE A 10 -27.67 -3.03 -38.07
C PHE A 10 -26.76 -2.12 -37.24
N PRO A 11 -27.28 -1.35 -36.26
CA PRO A 11 -26.41 -0.62 -35.36
C PRO A 11 -25.74 -1.66 -34.45
N SER A 12 -24.44 -1.84 -34.59
CA SER A 12 -23.62 -2.64 -33.68
C SER A 12 -23.63 -1.99 -32.30
N PHE A 13 -24.63 -2.32 -31.49
CA PHE A 13 -24.60 -2.09 -30.06
C PHE A 13 -23.48 -2.96 -29.49
N PHE A 14 -22.29 -2.36 -29.33
CA PHE A 14 -21.23 -2.92 -28.50
C PHE A 14 -21.72 -2.93 -27.06
N TRP A 15 -22.27 -4.08 -26.64
CA TRP A 15 -22.50 -4.39 -25.24
C TRP A 15 -21.13 -4.49 -24.57
N VAL A 16 -20.67 -3.40 -23.97
CA VAL A 16 -19.54 -3.46 -23.02
C VAL A 16 -20.07 -4.17 -21.79
N SER A 17 -19.77 -5.46 -21.65
CA SER A 17 -20.03 -6.17 -20.41
C SER A 17 -19.26 -5.49 -19.28
N LEU A 18 -19.97 -4.90 -18.33
CA LEU A 18 -19.38 -4.53 -17.04
C LEU A 18 -19.00 -5.84 -16.35
N VAL A 19 -17.72 -6.20 -16.38
CA VAL A 19 -17.18 -7.22 -15.47
C VAL A 19 -17.07 -6.54 -14.12
N VAL A 20 -18.09 -6.72 -13.28
CA VAL A 20 -18.00 -6.44 -11.85
C VAL A 20 -17.18 -7.58 -11.25
N ALA A 21 -16.02 -7.27 -10.67
CA ALA A 21 -15.26 -8.26 -9.91
C ALA A 21 -16.06 -8.64 -8.65
N SER A 22 -16.75 -9.78 -8.68
CA SER A 22 -17.33 -10.39 -7.49
C SER A 22 -16.21 -10.97 -6.62
N ASN A 23 -16.32 -10.80 -5.30
CA ASN A 23 -15.49 -11.55 -4.36
C ASN A 23 -16.09 -12.95 -4.25
N ASP A 24 -15.50 -13.92 -4.92
CA ASP A 24 -15.99 -15.30 -4.98
C ASP A 24 -15.69 -16.13 -3.72
N CYS A 25 -15.36 -15.50 -2.58
CA CYS A 25 -14.96 -16.18 -1.35
C CYS A 25 -16.05 -16.08 -0.27
N ASN A 26 -16.22 -17.10 0.57
CA ASN A 26 -17.18 -17.09 1.69
C ASN A 26 -16.54 -16.51 2.97
N PRO A 27 -16.86 -15.26 3.37
CA PRO A 27 -16.24 -14.62 4.53
C PRO A 27 -16.67 -15.23 5.87
N ASN A 28 -17.73 -16.05 5.88
CA ASN A 28 -18.25 -16.70 7.09
C ASN A 28 -17.76 -18.15 7.23
N SER A 29 -16.93 -18.63 6.31
CA SER A 29 -16.39 -19.98 6.40
C SER A 29 -15.30 -20.06 7.48
N PRO A 30 -15.39 -20.99 8.43
CA PRO A 30 -14.31 -21.24 9.39
C PRO A 30 -13.17 -22.07 8.77
N VAL A 31 -13.29 -22.51 7.52
CA VAL A 31 -12.29 -23.34 6.84
C VAL A 31 -11.09 -22.47 6.49
N THR A 32 -9.90 -22.83 6.99
CA THR A 32 -8.63 -22.11 6.78
C THR A 32 -8.39 -21.76 5.30
N LYS A 33 -8.67 -22.69 4.39
CA LYS A 33 -8.52 -22.49 2.94
C LYS A 33 -9.41 -21.37 2.41
N ASP A 34 -10.66 -21.31 2.85
CA ASP A 34 -11.64 -20.29 2.42
C ASP A 34 -11.25 -18.92 2.97
N VAL A 35 -10.77 -18.86 4.21
CA VAL A 35 -10.23 -17.63 4.83
C VAL A 35 -9.02 -17.13 4.04
N LEU A 36 -8.10 -18.03 3.69
CA LEU A 36 -6.92 -17.70 2.88
C LEU A 36 -7.30 -17.18 1.48
N GLU A 37 -8.33 -17.76 0.86
CA GLU A 37 -8.84 -17.29 -0.43
C GLU A 37 -9.44 -15.89 -0.33
N CYS A 38 -10.20 -15.61 0.73
CA CYS A 38 -10.71 -14.26 1.00
C CYS A 38 -9.60 -13.24 1.24
N ALA A 39 -8.62 -13.58 2.08
CA ALA A 39 -7.48 -12.73 2.35
C ALA A 39 -6.69 -12.45 1.05
N SER A 40 -6.48 -13.47 0.23
CA SER A 40 -5.75 -13.36 -1.05
C SER A 40 -6.50 -12.47 -2.04
N SER A 41 -7.83 -12.56 -2.06
CA SER A 41 -8.67 -11.68 -2.88
C SER A 41 -8.61 -10.23 -2.38
N ALA A 42 -8.58 -10.01 -1.05
CA ALA A 42 -8.38 -8.69 -0.47
C ALA A 42 -7.03 -8.09 -0.87
N TYR A 43 -5.95 -8.89 -0.80
CA TYR A 43 -4.63 -8.46 -1.24
C TYR A 43 -4.63 -8.02 -2.71
N LYS A 44 -5.21 -8.82 -3.62
CA LYS A 44 -5.33 -8.44 -5.05
C LYS A 44 -6.04 -7.09 -5.25
N ARG A 45 -7.07 -6.78 -4.46
CA ARG A 45 -7.80 -5.50 -4.57
C ARG A 45 -6.94 -4.32 -4.12
N VAL A 46 -6.21 -4.45 -3.01
CA VAL A 46 -5.32 -3.39 -2.51
C VAL A 46 -4.12 -3.21 -3.44
N ASP A 47 -3.51 -4.31 -3.88
CA ASP A 47 -2.37 -4.28 -4.80
C ASP A 47 -2.74 -3.62 -6.14
N LYS A 48 -3.96 -3.87 -6.66
CA LYS A 48 -4.46 -3.16 -7.84
C LYS A 48 -4.51 -1.65 -7.63
N LYS A 49 -5.04 -1.18 -6.50
CA LYS A 49 -5.12 0.26 -6.17
C LYS A 49 -3.74 0.89 -6.01
N LEU A 50 -2.82 0.19 -5.35
CA LEU A 50 -1.42 0.59 -5.23
C LEU A 50 -0.78 0.80 -6.61
N ASN A 51 -0.92 -0.18 -7.50
CA ASN A 51 -0.36 -0.10 -8.85
C ASN A 51 -1.02 0.99 -9.71
N GLU A 52 -2.32 1.24 -9.54
CA GLU A 52 -3.02 2.37 -10.17
C GLU A 52 -2.44 3.71 -9.70
N GLN A 53 -2.26 3.88 -8.40
CA GLN A 53 -1.68 5.09 -7.80
C GLN A 53 -0.23 5.31 -8.24
N TYR A 54 0.58 4.24 -8.27
CA TYR A 54 1.95 4.30 -8.79
C TYR A 54 1.99 4.80 -10.24
N ARG A 55 1.08 4.31 -11.10
CA ARG A 55 0.99 4.77 -12.49
C ARG A 55 0.62 6.24 -12.60
N ILE A 56 -0.27 6.74 -11.72
CA ILE A 56 -0.61 8.17 -11.67
C ILE A 56 0.65 9.00 -11.40
N LEU A 57 1.40 8.68 -10.34
CA LEU A 57 2.64 9.37 -9.98
C LEU A 57 3.69 9.35 -11.10
N VAL A 58 3.96 8.18 -11.68
CA VAL A 58 4.96 8.03 -12.75
C VAL A 58 4.54 8.77 -14.03
N SER A 59 3.24 8.83 -14.33
CA SER A 59 2.73 9.59 -15.48
C SER A 59 2.69 11.10 -15.22
N GLY A 60 2.62 11.51 -13.95
CA GLY A 60 2.56 12.91 -13.53
C GLY A 60 3.79 13.70 -13.99
N SER A 61 3.56 14.83 -14.66
CA SER A 61 4.64 15.71 -15.12
C SER A 61 5.26 16.55 -14.00
N LYS A 62 4.57 16.67 -12.86
CA LYS A 62 4.99 17.49 -11.71
C LYS A 62 5.71 16.68 -10.62
N PHE A 63 5.80 15.36 -10.75
CA PHE A 63 6.42 14.54 -9.71
C PHE A 63 7.94 14.78 -9.68
N PRO A 64 8.52 15.14 -8.52
CA PRO A 64 9.85 15.75 -8.46
C PRO A 64 11.00 14.81 -8.86
N ASN A 65 10.85 13.49 -8.70
CA ASN A 65 11.92 12.54 -9.06
C ASN A 65 11.37 11.13 -9.34
N LYS A 66 11.23 10.78 -10.63
CA LYS A 66 10.68 9.48 -11.07
C LYS A 66 11.63 8.31 -10.86
N ASP A 67 12.94 8.54 -10.97
CA ASP A 67 13.94 7.49 -10.76
C ASP A 67 14.00 7.10 -9.28
N LEU A 68 14.00 8.09 -8.39
CA LEU A 68 13.92 7.84 -6.94
C LEU A 68 12.60 7.16 -6.54
N LEU A 69 11.48 7.49 -7.19
CA LEU A 69 10.20 6.76 -7.01
C LEU A 69 10.32 5.29 -7.40
N LEU A 70 10.93 4.99 -8.55
CA LEU A 70 11.15 3.62 -9.01
C LEU A 70 12.07 2.85 -8.05
N GLU A 71 13.13 3.49 -7.55
CA GLU A 71 14.01 2.91 -6.55
C GLU A 71 13.29 2.64 -5.23
N GLY A 72 12.49 3.60 -4.77
CA GLY A 72 11.66 3.45 -3.57
C GLY A 72 10.67 2.29 -3.69
N GLU A 73 10.04 2.13 -4.86
CA GLU A 73 9.12 1.01 -5.12
C GLU A 73 9.84 -0.34 -5.11
N ARG A 74 11.04 -0.42 -5.70
CA ARG A 74 11.87 -1.63 -5.66
C ARG A 74 12.31 -1.98 -4.24
N ALA A 75 12.70 -0.98 -3.45
CA ALA A 75 13.06 -1.17 -2.05
C ALA A 75 11.85 -1.64 -1.22
N TRP A 76 10.66 -1.05 -1.45
CA TRP A 76 9.42 -1.48 -0.83
C TRP A 76 9.10 -2.95 -1.13
N ILE A 77 9.23 -3.40 -2.38
CA ILE A 77 8.99 -4.81 -2.75
C ILE A 77 9.92 -5.75 -1.97
N LYS A 78 11.21 -5.42 -1.87
CA LYS A 78 12.18 -6.22 -1.10
C LYS A 78 11.79 -6.30 0.37
N TYR A 79 11.48 -5.15 0.98
CA TYR A 79 11.03 -5.07 2.37
C TYR A 79 9.76 -5.90 2.60
N ARG A 80 8.74 -5.72 1.76
CA ARG A 80 7.47 -6.46 1.83
C ARG A 80 7.70 -7.97 1.80
N ASP A 81 8.48 -8.42 0.81
CA ASP A 81 8.70 -9.85 0.59
C ASP A 81 9.52 -10.45 1.75
N ALA A 82 10.56 -9.76 2.22
CA ALA A 82 11.36 -10.19 3.37
C ALA A 82 10.53 -10.22 4.66
N HIS A 83 9.82 -9.14 4.96
CA HIS A 83 9.03 -8.98 6.18
C HIS A 83 7.88 -9.99 6.24
N CYS A 84 7.05 -10.10 5.20
CA CYS A 84 5.94 -11.05 5.21
C CYS A 84 6.39 -12.51 5.13
N ASN A 85 7.58 -12.79 4.59
CA ASN A 85 8.17 -14.13 4.67
C ASN A 85 8.66 -14.45 6.09
N ASN A 86 9.15 -13.47 6.84
CA ASN A 86 9.50 -13.65 8.25
C ASN A 86 8.24 -13.91 9.10
N VAL A 87 7.14 -13.18 8.86
CA VAL A 87 5.83 -13.45 9.49
C VAL A 87 5.39 -14.88 9.22
N TYR A 88 5.44 -15.34 7.98
CA TYR A 88 5.12 -16.73 7.64
C TYR A 88 5.97 -17.74 8.43
N LYS A 89 7.28 -17.52 8.46
CA LYS A 89 8.23 -18.42 9.11
C LYS A 89 8.08 -18.46 10.63
N SER A 90 7.65 -17.37 11.28
CA SER A 90 7.46 -17.35 12.73
C SER A 90 6.26 -18.18 13.19
N ILE A 91 5.36 -18.53 12.29
CA ILE A 91 4.13 -19.25 12.58
C ILE A 91 4.19 -20.70 12.06
N TYR A 92 4.89 -20.94 10.95
CA TYR A 92 5.06 -22.28 10.39
C TYR A 92 5.62 -23.27 11.44
N PRO A 93 5.05 -24.49 11.58
CA PRO A 93 4.13 -25.18 10.66
C PRO A 93 2.63 -24.94 10.90
N GLY A 94 2.22 -23.92 11.67
CA GLY A 94 0.79 -23.58 11.84
C GLY A 94 0.06 -23.36 10.51
N GLU A 95 -1.17 -23.87 10.39
CA GLU A 95 -1.98 -23.75 9.17
C GLU A 95 -2.33 -22.28 8.86
N GLU A 96 -2.36 -21.44 9.89
CA GLU A 96 -2.60 -20.01 9.84
C GLU A 96 -1.41 -19.21 9.28
N ALA A 97 -0.22 -19.80 9.14
CA ALA A 97 0.96 -19.11 8.61
C ALA A 97 0.69 -18.47 7.23
N GLY A 98 -0.07 -19.15 6.37
CA GLY A 98 -0.48 -18.63 5.08
C GLY A 98 -1.42 -17.42 5.19
N ILE A 99 -2.35 -17.46 6.13
CA ILE A 99 -3.31 -16.37 6.39
C ILE A 99 -2.56 -15.15 6.89
N GLU A 100 -1.68 -15.30 7.88
CA GLU A 100 -0.90 -14.21 8.46
C GLU A 100 0.06 -13.58 7.45
N LYS A 101 0.69 -14.39 6.58
CA LYS A 101 1.48 -13.88 5.47
C LYS A 101 0.66 -12.97 4.55
N VAL A 102 -0.55 -13.39 4.18
CA VAL A 102 -1.41 -12.60 3.29
C VAL A 102 -1.96 -11.36 4.01
N GLY A 103 -2.29 -11.46 5.30
CA GLY A 103 -2.63 -10.31 6.14
C GLY A 103 -1.52 -9.26 6.15
N CYS A 104 -0.26 -9.69 6.32
CA CYS A 104 0.92 -8.84 6.19
C CYS A 104 1.01 -8.15 4.82
N LEU A 105 0.79 -8.90 3.73
CA LEU A 105 0.79 -8.33 2.38
C LEU A 105 -0.31 -7.26 2.19
N VAL A 106 -1.51 -7.48 2.73
CA VAL A 106 -2.60 -6.49 2.73
C VAL A 106 -2.19 -5.24 3.51
N SER A 107 -1.63 -5.40 4.71
CA SER A 107 -1.19 -4.29 5.56
C SER A 107 -0.15 -3.44 4.85
N LEU A 108 0.95 -4.04 4.40
CA LEU A 108 2.05 -3.30 3.74
C LEU A 108 1.65 -2.70 2.39
N ALA A 109 0.76 -3.33 1.62
CA ALA A 109 0.22 -2.73 0.40
C ALA A 109 -0.71 -1.55 0.69
N SER A 110 -1.45 -1.59 1.79
CA SER A 110 -2.32 -0.47 2.21
C SER A 110 -1.49 0.72 2.68
N SER A 111 -0.47 0.49 3.50
CA SER A 111 0.46 1.55 3.94
C SER A 111 1.21 2.14 2.75
N ARG A 112 1.69 1.31 1.82
CA ARG A 112 2.34 1.82 0.60
C ARG A 112 1.40 2.63 -0.29
N PHE A 113 0.15 2.20 -0.47
CA PHE A 113 -0.85 3.00 -1.16
C PHE A 113 -1.04 4.37 -0.49
N ALA A 114 -1.12 4.43 0.84
CA ALA A 114 -1.19 5.69 1.57
C ALA A 114 0.04 6.59 1.34
N GLU A 115 1.25 6.03 1.34
CA GLU A 115 2.47 6.77 1.00
C GLU A 115 2.44 7.34 -0.41
N LEU A 116 1.97 6.58 -1.40
CA LEU A 116 1.87 7.07 -2.77
C LEU A 116 0.81 8.18 -2.92
N VAL A 117 -0.27 8.12 -2.15
CA VAL A 117 -1.27 9.21 -2.10
C VAL A 117 -0.70 10.45 -1.41
N TYR A 118 0.05 10.27 -0.31
CA TYR A 118 0.73 11.37 0.36
C TYR A 118 1.74 12.04 -0.57
N LEU A 119 2.54 11.27 -1.29
CA LEU A 119 3.48 11.78 -2.30
C LEU A 119 2.78 12.59 -3.41
N GLU A 120 1.57 12.21 -3.82
CA GLU A 120 0.80 12.97 -4.81
C GLU A 120 0.21 14.26 -4.24
N THR A 121 -0.36 14.19 -3.03
CA THR A 121 -1.33 15.20 -2.56
C THR A 121 -0.85 16.03 -1.37
N GLY A 122 0.13 15.55 -0.61
CA GLY A 122 0.51 16.08 0.70
C GLY A 122 -0.55 15.87 1.79
N ALA A 123 -1.68 15.21 1.47
CA ALA A 123 -2.75 14.97 2.43
C ALA A 123 -2.39 13.79 3.35
N VAL A 124 -2.39 14.04 4.66
CA VAL A 124 -2.13 13.01 5.66
C VAL A 124 -3.45 12.43 6.15
N GLY A 125 -3.63 11.12 5.98
CA GLY A 125 -4.84 10.38 6.39
C GLY A 125 -4.62 9.33 7.48
N ASP A 126 -3.41 9.22 8.03
CA ASP A 126 -3.02 8.14 8.96
C ASP A 126 -3.21 8.47 10.45
N GLY A 127 -3.59 9.71 10.79
CA GLY A 127 -3.78 10.16 12.17
C GLY A 127 -2.47 10.31 12.97
N PHE A 128 -1.30 10.10 12.36
CA PHE A 128 -0.01 10.13 13.04
C PHE A 128 0.26 11.48 13.71
N TYR A 129 0.10 12.59 12.99
CA TYR A 129 0.34 13.92 13.56
C TYR A 129 -0.63 14.27 14.68
N SER A 130 -1.89 13.84 14.57
CA SER A 130 -2.87 14.02 15.63
C SER A 130 -2.45 13.24 16.88
N SER A 131 -2.07 11.97 16.72
CA SER A 131 -1.55 11.13 17.80
C SER A 131 -0.28 11.71 18.41
N LEU A 132 0.68 12.16 17.61
CA LEU A 132 1.93 12.79 18.07
C LEU A 132 1.65 14.09 18.85
N SER A 133 0.69 14.90 18.41
CA SER A 133 0.31 16.12 19.12
C SER A 133 -0.30 15.85 20.49
N ILE A 134 -1.07 14.76 20.62
CA ILE A 134 -1.63 14.30 21.89
C ILE A 134 -0.53 13.73 22.78
N MET A 135 0.32 12.85 22.25
CA MET A 135 1.44 12.25 22.98
C MET A 135 2.35 13.34 23.55
N ASN A 136 2.68 14.38 22.78
CA ASN A 136 3.49 15.49 23.25
C ASN A 136 2.85 16.29 24.40
N ARG A 137 1.52 16.23 24.57
CA ARG A 137 0.80 16.90 25.66
C ARG A 137 0.71 16.07 26.94
N ILE A 138 0.67 14.73 26.81
CA ILE A 138 0.44 13.82 27.94
C ILE A 138 1.70 13.09 28.39
N SER A 139 2.69 12.97 27.51
CA SER A 139 3.96 12.32 27.79
C SER A 139 4.87 13.25 28.57
N THR A 140 5.72 12.67 29.42
CA THR A 140 6.84 13.38 30.05
C THR A 140 8.02 13.57 29.12
N LYS A 141 8.01 12.90 27.96
CA LYS A 141 9.05 13.00 26.93
C LYS A 141 8.77 14.14 25.95
N THR A 142 9.83 14.76 25.44
CA THR A 142 9.71 15.74 24.35
C THR A 142 9.32 15.06 23.04
N ARG A 143 8.85 15.85 22.07
CA ARG A 143 8.57 15.39 20.71
C ARG A 143 9.77 14.66 20.11
N GLU A 144 10.97 15.21 20.26
CA GLU A 144 12.22 14.69 19.71
C GLU A 144 12.57 13.34 20.35
N GLU A 145 12.40 13.22 21.67
CA GLU A 145 12.61 11.96 22.37
C GLU A 145 11.63 10.87 21.93
N ILE A 146 10.37 11.24 21.67
CA ILE A 146 9.34 10.30 21.17
C ILE A 146 9.70 9.83 19.76
N LEU A 147 10.06 10.77 18.87
CA LEU A 147 10.44 10.45 17.48
C LEU A 147 11.68 9.57 17.44
N SER A 148 12.70 9.88 18.24
CA SER A 148 13.92 9.06 18.36
C SER A 148 13.61 7.64 18.86
N TYR A 149 12.71 7.50 19.82
CA TYR A 149 12.28 6.17 20.27
C TYR A 149 11.58 5.39 19.16
N ILE A 150 10.68 6.02 18.39
CA ILE A 150 10.01 5.37 17.26
C ILE A 150 11.02 4.95 16.18
N GLU A 151 11.98 5.82 15.84
CA GLU A 151 13.04 5.54 14.86
C GLU A 151 13.85 4.29 15.26
N SER A 152 14.21 4.18 16.54
CA SER A 152 14.97 3.03 17.07
C SER A 152 14.27 1.67 16.99
N LEU A 153 12.99 1.63 16.61
CA LEU A 153 12.23 0.38 16.46
C LEU A 153 12.51 -0.34 15.12
N ASP A 154 13.44 0.13 14.30
CA ASP A 154 13.87 -0.48 13.02
C ASP A 154 14.18 -1.98 13.15
N GLN A 155 13.63 -2.79 12.22
CA GLN A 155 13.71 -4.25 12.27
C GLN A 155 14.52 -4.90 11.14
N GLY A 156 15.13 -4.15 10.23
CA GLY A 156 16.03 -4.76 9.23
C GLY A 156 16.51 -3.82 8.12
N SER A 157 17.55 -4.26 7.41
CA SER A 157 18.19 -3.51 6.32
C SER A 157 17.24 -3.09 5.21
N GLU A 158 16.28 -3.95 4.86
CA GLU A 158 15.31 -3.71 3.81
C GLU A 158 14.28 -2.65 4.20
N GLU A 159 13.86 -2.62 5.48
CA GLU A 159 12.97 -1.58 6.02
C GLU A 159 13.67 -0.22 5.94
N SER A 160 14.91 -0.13 6.45
CA SER A 160 15.67 1.11 6.46
C SER A 160 15.97 1.62 5.04
N GLU A 161 16.27 0.74 4.07
CA GLU A 161 16.46 1.14 2.66
C GLU A 161 15.18 1.73 2.07
N TYR A 162 14.03 1.08 2.30
CA TYR A 162 12.74 1.55 1.83
C TYR A 162 12.37 2.91 2.43
N TYR A 163 12.46 3.05 3.76
CA TYR A 163 12.08 4.28 4.45
C TYR A 163 12.96 5.45 4.04
N LYS A 164 14.28 5.25 3.98
CA LYS A 164 15.21 6.29 3.53
C LYS A 164 14.82 6.85 2.16
N LYS A 165 14.57 5.99 1.18
CA LYS A 165 14.18 6.41 -0.18
C LYS A 165 12.83 7.12 -0.21
N ASN A 166 11.86 6.64 0.58
CA ASN A 166 10.55 7.28 0.66
C ASN A 166 10.64 8.66 1.34
N CYS A 167 11.43 8.79 2.40
CA CYS A 167 11.63 10.05 3.09
C CYS A 167 12.42 11.07 2.27
N GLU A 168 13.34 10.62 1.41
CA GLU A 168 13.97 11.49 0.42
C GLU A 168 12.93 12.03 -0.58
N LEU A 169 11.95 11.21 -1.00
CA LEU A 169 10.86 11.67 -1.86
C LEU A 169 9.94 12.68 -1.16
N THR A 170 9.55 12.42 0.09
CA THR A 170 8.64 13.33 0.82
C THR A 170 9.33 14.63 1.22
N LEU A 171 10.65 14.60 1.48
CA LEU A 171 11.46 15.80 1.62
C LEU A 171 11.42 16.64 0.33
N LEU A 172 11.61 16.03 -0.84
CA LEU A 172 11.58 16.74 -2.12
C LEU A 172 10.18 17.25 -2.49
N ALA A 173 9.13 16.48 -2.21
CA ALA A 173 7.76 16.81 -2.58
C ALA A 173 7.11 17.81 -1.61
N HIS A 174 7.35 17.65 -0.32
CA HIS A 174 6.57 18.30 0.75
C HIS A 174 7.43 18.91 1.87
N ALA A 175 8.76 18.91 1.74
CA ALA A 175 9.68 19.36 2.78
C ALA A 175 9.47 18.65 4.14
N GLU A 176 9.07 17.37 4.11
CA GLU A 176 8.94 16.55 5.31
C GLU A 176 10.33 16.19 5.86
N GLU A 177 10.58 16.48 7.15
CA GLU A 177 11.83 16.09 7.80
C GLU A 177 11.96 14.56 7.91
N GLU A 178 13.18 14.05 7.68
CA GLU A 178 13.44 12.60 7.61
C GLU A 178 12.98 11.86 8.88
N MET A 179 13.33 12.36 10.06
CA MET A 179 12.94 11.75 11.34
C MET A 179 11.40 11.66 11.50
N LEU A 180 10.70 12.69 11.03
CA LEU A 180 9.25 12.75 11.09
C LEU A 180 8.59 11.80 10.09
N CYS A 181 9.14 11.73 8.87
CA CYS A 181 8.73 10.79 7.85
C CYS A 181 8.90 9.34 8.31
N GLN A 182 10.08 8.97 8.83
CA GLN A 182 10.33 7.60 9.29
C GLN A 182 9.37 7.20 10.42
N ALA A 183 9.14 8.09 11.38
CA ALA A 183 8.19 7.83 12.47
C ALA A 183 6.74 7.67 11.96
N ARG A 184 6.33 8.48 10.98
CA ARG A 184 5.02 8.37 10.33
C ARG A 184 4.86 7.04 9.60
N MET A 185 5.85 6.65 8.79
CA MET A 185 5.83 5.38 8.06
C MET A 185 5.75 4.17 9.01
N LYS A 186 6.47 4.22 10.14
CA LYS A 186 6.39 3.19 11.20
C LYS A 186 5.02 3.12 11.86
N PHE A 187 4.34 4.24 12.01
CA PHE A 187 3.01 4.30 12.62
C PHE A 187 1.95 3.61 11.75
N GLN A 188 2.13 3.62 10.42
CA GLN A 188 1.19 3.03 9.46
C GLN A 188 1.28 1.51 9.34
N VAL A 189 2.38 0.91 9.79
CA VAL A 189 2.55 -0.55 9.76
C VAL A 189 2.00 -1.11 11.07
N VAL A 190 0.78 -1.66 11.01
CA VAL A 190 0.19 -2.35 12.16
C VAL A 190 1.01 -3.62 12.42
N ARG A 191 1.64 -3.66 13.60
CA ARG A 191 2.33 -4.84 14.13
C ARG A 191 1.36 -5.82 14.76
#